data_AF-A0AAW2F8K5-F1
#
_entry.id   AF-A0AAW2F8K5-F1
#
_cell.length_a   1.000
_cell.length_b   1.000
_cell.length_c   1.000
_cell.angle_alpha   90.00
_cell.angle_beta   90.00
_cell.angle_gamma   90.00
#
_symmetry.space_group_name_H-M   'P 1'
#
loop_
_entity.id
_entity.type
_entity.pdbx_description
1 polymer ?
#
loop_
_entity_poly.entity_id
_entity_poly.type
_entity_poly.pdbx_seq_one_letter_code
_entity_poly.pdbx_strand_id
1 'polypeptide(L)'
;MTKQRKSVGITAKITEPLLTVPEPRTVQRAAPILSVPAQSKYIKLLRVIEQLGRDLKLCYTGDNIHKTLAKVERDIAKACSLVQQCRAEAAKSARKACQ
;
A
#
# COMPACT_ATOMS: atom_id res chain seq x y z
N MET A 1 -63.71 21.60 24.40
CA MET A 1 -62.83 21.84 23.24
C MET A 1 -61.40 21.38 23.57
N THR A 2 -60.98 20.23 23.00
CA THR A 2 -59.61 19.82 22.55
C THR A 2 -58.37 20.19 23.41
N LYS A 3 -57.39 19.33 23.71
CA LYS A 3 -56.79 18.25 22.90
C LYS A 3 -55.83 17.42 23.77
N GLN A 4 -55.92 16.10 23.64
CA GLN A 4 -54.91 15.12 24.05
C GLN A 4 -53.55 15.39 23.37
N ARG A 5 -52.45 14.97 24.01
CA ARG A 5 -51.38 14.17 23.35
C ARG A 5 -50.49 13.46 24.37
N LYS A 6 -50.57 12.13 24.32
CA LYS A 6 -49.67 11.11 24.89
C LYS A 6 -48.19 11.47 24.74
N SER A 7 -47.41 11.14 25.78
CA SER A 7 -46.02 10.68 25.62
C SER A 7 -45.89 9.35 26.35
N VAL A 8 -45.97 8.26 25.59
CA VAL A 8 -45.42 6.96 25.99
C VAL A 8 -44.06 6.90 25.32
N GLY A 9 -43.01 6.85 26.12
CA GLY A 9 -41.63 6.90 25.64
C GLY A 9 -40.73 5.98 26.45
N ILE A 10 -41.06 4.69 26.43
CA ILE A 10 -40.16 3.53 26.41
C ILE A 10 -38.82 3.74 27.14
N THR A 11 -38.74 3.31 28.40
CA THR A 11 -37.46 3.09 29.09
C THR A 11 -36.79 1.85 28.49
N ALA A 12 -36.17 1.99 27.32
CA ALA A 12 -35.30 0.96 26.81
C ALA A 12 -34.02 0.97 27.64
N LYS A 13 -33.88 0.00 28.56
CA LYS A 13 -32.57 -0.33 29.13
C LYS A 13 -31.70 -0.82 27.98
N ILE A 14 -30.81 0.04 27.52
CA ILE A 14 -29.76 -0.31 26.56
C ILE A 14 -28.80 -1.21 27.33
N THR A 15 -29.02 -2.52 27.28
CA THR A 15 -27.94 -3.49 27.48
C THR A 15 -27.06 -3.36 26.25
N GLU A 16 -25.86 -2.80 26.39
CA GLU A 16 -24.86 -2.85 25.33
C GLU A 16 -24.68 -4.32 24.92
N PRO A 17 -24.93 -4.69 23.65
CA PRO A 17 -24.41 -5.95 23.16
C PRO A 17 -22.90 -5.79 23.12
N LEU A 18 -22.20 -6.56 23.94
CA LEU A 18 -20.75 -6.68 23.89
C LEU A 18 -20.38 -7.15 22.48
N LEU A 19 -20.05 -6.22 21.60
CA LEU A 19 -19.49 -6.51 20.28
C LEU A 19 -18.11 -7.08 20.52
N THR A 20 -18.03 -8.41 20.69
CA THR A 20 -16.78 -9.15 20.52
C THR A 20 -16.35 -8.91 19.07
N VAL A 21 -15.48 -7.92 18.89
CA VAL A 21 -14.75 -7.72 17.64
C VAL A 21 -13.93 -9.00 17.44
N PRO A 22 -14.12 -9.75 16.34
CA PRO A 22 -13.19 -10.80 15.99
C PRO A 22 -11.84 -10.12 15.79
N GLU A 23 -10.89 -10.44 16.65
CA GLU A 23 -9.48 -10.09 16.51
C GLU A 23 -9.08 -10.33 15.04
N PRO A 24 -8.59 -9.30 14.30
CA PRO A 24 -8.16 -9.50 12.92
C PRO A 24 -6.85 -10.27 12.96
N ARG A 25 -6.93 -11.59 13.16
CA ARG A 25 -5.85 -12.51 12.91
C ARG A 25 -5.73 -12.72 11.41
N THR A 26 -5.38 -11.67 10.67
CA THR A 26 -4.56 -11.89 9.49
C THR A 26 -3.14 -12.07 9.98
N VAL A 27 -2.85 -13.26 10.50
CA VAL A 27 -1.52 -13.84 10.33
C VAL A 27 -1.41 -14.01 8.83
N GLN A 28 -0.99 -12.95 8.13
CA GLN A 28 -0.52 -13.06 6.77
C GLN A 28 0.64 -14.04 6.89
N ARG A 29 0.37 -15.29 6.54
CA ARG A 29 1.39 -16.28 6.32
C ARG A 29 2.21 -15.69 5.19
N ALA A 30 3.28 -14.99 5.56
CA ALA A 30 4.34 -14.63 4.64
C ALA A 30 4.76 -15.97 4.05
N ALA A 31 4.32 -16.23 2.81
CA ALA A 31 4.88 -17.31 2.05
C ALA A 31 6.40 -17.16 2.20
N PRO A 32 7.13 -18.25 2.49
CA PRO A 32 8.58 -18.15 2.60
C PRO A 32 9.03 -17.44 1.33
N ILE A 33 9.61 -16.25 1.50
CA ILE A 33 10.20 -15.50 0.41
C ILE A 33 11.35 -16.40 -0.03
N LEU A 34 11.07 -17.30 -0.99
CA LEU A 34 12.04 -18.14 -1.66
C LEU A 34 13.22 -17.25 -1.92
N SER A 35 14.32 -17.50 -1.21
CA SER A 35 15.45 -16.59 -1.00
C SER A 35 15.66 -15.70 -2.22
N VAL A 36 14.96 -14.55 -2.25
CA VAL A 36 15.08 -13.66 -3.38
C VAL A 36 16.48 -13.12 -3.22
N PRO A 37 17.39 -13.33 -4.19
CA PRO A 37 18.76 -12.89 -4.04
C PRO A 37 18.75 -11.45 -3.55
N ALA A 38 19.50 -11.12 -2.51
CA ALA A 38 19.51 -9.77 -1.91
C ALA A 38 19.83 -8.65 -2.93
N GLN A 39 20.29 -9.04 -4.14
CA GLN A 39 20.55 -8.21 -5.30
C GLN A 39 19.50 -8.28 -6.43
N SER A 40 18.33 -8.88 -6.21
CA SER A 40 17.33 -9.06 -7.26
C SER A 40 16.87 -7.72 -7.85
N LYS A 41 16.50 -7.74 -9.14
CA LYS A 41 16.00 -6.55 -9.84
C LYS A 41 14.74 -6.00 -9.17
N TYR A 42 13.92 -6.89 -8.61
CA TYR A 42 12.71 -6.55 -7.85
C TYR A 42 13.02 -5.79 -6.55
N ILE A 43 14.03 -6.21 -5.77
CA ILE A 43 14.45 -5.49 -4.56
C ILE A 43 14.99 -4.11 -4.93
N LYS A 44 15.78 -4.01 -6.01
CA LYS A 44 16.29 -2.71 -6.51
C LYS A 44 15.14 -1.79 -6.92
N LEU A 45 14.12 -2.31 -7.59
CA LEU A 45 12.93 -1.55 -7.98
C LEU A 45 12.16 -1.05 -6.75
N LEU A 46 11.95 -1.91 -5.75
CA LEU A 46 11.27 -1.52 -4.50
C LEU A 46 11.96 -0.33 -3.83
N ARG A 47 13.29 -0.40 -3.68
CA ARG A 47 14.07 0.68 -3.05
C ARG A 47 13.96 2.00 -3.80
N VAL A 48 13.92 1.96 -5.14
CA VAL A 48 13.74 3.18 -5.96
C VAL A 48 12.35 3.76 -5.74
N ILE A 49 11.30 2.94 -5.69
CA ILE A 49 9.92 3.40 -5.44
C ILE A 49 9.78 4.02 -4.04
N GLU A 50 10.34 3.38 -3.01
CA GLU A 50 10.33 3.94 -1.65
C GLU A 50 11.04 5.29 -1.57
N GLN A 51 12.17 5.42 -2.27
CA GLN A 51 12.91 6.68 -2.34
C GLN A 51 12.13 7.76 -3.07
N LEU A 52 11.51 7.41 -4.19
CA LEU A 52 10.67 8.31 -4.99
C LEU A 52 9.51 8.87 -4.15
N GLY A 53 8.86 8.05 -3.33
CA GLY A 53 7.81 8.50 -2.41
C GLY A 53 8.30 9.53 -1.39
N ARG A 54 9.52 9.38 -0.87
CA ARG A 54 10.14 10.36 0.03
C ARG A 54 10.45 11.67 -0.69
N ASP A 55 10.99 11.60 -1.90
CA ASP A 55 11.35 12.79 -2.67
C ASP A 55 10.12 13.56 -3.16
N LEU A 56 9.07 12.87 -3.58
CA LEU A 56 7.78 13.49 -3.94
C LEU A 56 7.21 14.27 -2.76
N LYS A 57 7.24 13.71 -1.55
CA LYS A 57 6.78 14.42 -0.34
C LYS A 57 7.54 15.74 -0.15
N LEU A 58 8.86 15.73 -0.38
CA LEU A 58 9.71 16.92 -0.27
C LEU A 58 9.44 17.95 -1.38
N CYS A 59 9.13 17.52 -2.60
CA CYS A 59 8.73 18.43 -3.69
C CYS A 59 7.50 19.28 -3.33
N TYR A 60 6.55 18.72 -2.58
CA TYR A 60 5.33 19.43 -2.19
C TYR A 60 5.46 20.27 -0.92
N THR A 61 6.49 20.07 -0.09
CA THR A 61 6.72 20.88 1.13
C THR A 61 7.49 22.17 0.87
N GLY A 62 7.90 22.44 -0.38
CA GLY A 62 8.50 23.72 -0.78
C GLY A 62 10.02 23.82 -0.62
N ASP A 63 10.64 22.89 0.11
CA ASP A 63 12.09 22.88 0.32
C ASP A 63 12.83 22.28 -0.89
N ASN A 64 13.79 23.03 -1.44
CA ASN A 64 14.72 22.55 -2.47
C ASN A 64 14.03 21.97 -3.73
N ILE A 65 12.84 22.47 -4.10
CA ILE A 65 12.00 21.94 -5.20
C ILE A 65 12.81 21.66 -6.47
N HIS A 66 13.63 22.62 -6.94
CA HIS A 66 14.43 22.45 -8.15
C HIS A 66 15.43 21.29 -8.08
N LYS A 67 16.02 21.05 -6.90
CA LYS A 67 16.99 19.96 -6.68
C LYS A 67 16.29 18.61 -6.54
N THR A 68 15.13 18.60 -5.88
CA THR A 68 14.33 17.39 -5.65
C THR A 68 13.59 16.96 -6.92
N LEU A 69 13.10 17.90 -7.74
CA LEU A 69 12.38 17.59 -8.98
C LEU A 69 13.28 16.86 -10.01
N ALA A 70 14.48 17.37 -10.25
CA ALA A 70 15.44 16.71 -11.14
C ALA A 70 15.85 15.30 -10.65
N LYS A 71 15.83 15.09 -9.32
CA LYS A 71 16.05 13.77 -8.71
C LYS A 71 14.85 12.84 -8.94
N VAL A 72 13.64 13.33 -8.73
CA VAL A 72 12.37 12.62 -8.97
C VAL A 72 12.28 12.15 -10.42
N GLU A 73 12.55 13.03 -11.39
CA GLU A 73 12.55 12.67 -12.83
C GLU A 73 13.54 11.54 -13.14
N ARG A 74 14.75 11.62 -12.58
CA ARG A 74 15.79 10.59 -12.75
C ARG A 74 15.37 9.26 -12.13
N ASP A 75 14.78 9.29 -10.94
CA ASP A 75 14.35 8.08 -10.23
C ASP A 75 13.12 7.44 -10.88
N ILE A 76 12.22 8.22 -11.48
CA ILE A 76 11.14 7.71 -12.34
C ILE A 76 11.72 6.97 -13.54
N ALA A 77 12.63 7.59 -14.29
CA ALA A 77 13.25 6.95 -15.46
C ALA A 77 13.97 5.64 -15.08
N LYS A 78 14.67 5.64 -13.94
CA LYS A 78 15.33 4.45 -13.38
C LYS A 78 14.33 3.35 -13.02
N ALA A 79 13.22 3.70 -12.37
CA ALA A 79 12.16 2.75 -12.04
C ALA A 79 11.57 2.12 -13.31
N CYS A 80 11.27 2.92 -14.34
CA CYS A 80 10.76 2.43 -15.62
C CYS A 80 11.74 1.44 -16.29
N SER A 81 13.04 1.76 -16.30
CA SER A 81 14.06 0.84 -16.83
C SER A 81 14.09 -0.49 -16.07
N LEU A 82 14.03 -0.44 -14.73
CA LEU A 82 13.99 -1.64 -13.89
C LEU A 82 12.72 -2.48 -14.14
N VAL A 83 11.56 -1.84 -14.32
CA VAL A 83 10.31 -2.53 -14.67
C VAL A 83 10.45 -3.29 -15.99
N GLN A 84 11.03 -2.67 -17.02
CA GLN A 84 11.24 -3.36 -18.29
C GLN A 84 12.18 -4.56 -18.16
N GLN A 85 13.22 -4.44 -17.35
CA GLN A 85 14.11 -5.56 -17.04
C GLN A 85 13.38 -6.69 -16.29
N CYS A 86 12.53 -6.36 -15.31
CA CYS A 86 11.71 -7.33 -14.58
C CYS A 86 10.72 -8.03 -15.51
N ARG A 87 10.06 -7.30 -16.41
CA ARG A 87 9.16 -7.88 -17.44
C ARG A 87 9.89 -8.85 -18.36
N ALA A 88 11.08 -8.48 -18.85
CA ALA A 88 11.89 -9.34 -19.70
C ALA A 88 12.35 -10.61 -18.96
N GLU A 89 12.70 -10.50 -17.68
CA GLU A 89 13.05 -11.63 -16.82
C GLU A 89 11.85 -12.57 -16.60
N ALA A 90 10.68 -12.02 -16.28
CA ALA A 90 9.45 -12.78 -16.12
C ALA A 90 9.05 -13.51 -17.41
N ALA A 91 9.13 -12.83 -18.57
CA ALA A 91 8.83 -13.44 -19.86
C ALA A 91 9.78 -14.60 -20.20
N LYS A 92 11.08 -14.47 -19.87
CA LYS A 92 12.05 -15.56 -20.03
C LYS A 92 11.75 -16.73 -19.09
N SER A 93 11.41 -16.46 -17.83
CA SER A 93 11.07 -17.49 -16.86
C SER A 93 9.80 -18.25 -17.26
N ALA A 94 8.79 -17.56 -17.78
CA ALA A 94 7.56 -18.18 -18.26
C ALA A 94 7.82 -19.15 -19.43
N ARG A 95 8.67 -18.77 -20.40
CA ARG A 95 9.04 -19.66 -21.51
C ARG A 95 9.77 -20.93 -21.05
N LYS A 96 10.64 -20.80 -20.04
CA LYS A 96 11.38 -21.94 -19.48
C LYS A 96 10.48 -22.89 -18.67
N ALA A 97 9.41 -22.40 -18.06
CA ALA A 97 8.49 -23.21 -17.28
C ALA A 97 7.52 -24.05 -18.14
N CYS A 98 7.40 -23.75 -19.43
CA CYS A 98 6.54 -24.49 -20.37
C CYS A 98 7.31 -25.45 -21.30
N GLN A 99 8.62 -25.60 -21.10
CA GLN A 99 9.47 -26.63 -21.76
C GLN A 99 9.70 -27.80 -20.81
#